data_AF-A0A945V3D6-F1
#
_entry.id   AF-A0A945V3D6-F1
#
_cell.length_a   1.000
_cell.length_b   1.000
_cell.length_c   1.000
_cell.angle_alpha   90.00
_cell.angle_beta   90.00
_cell.angle_gamma   90.00
#
_symmetry.space_group_name_H-M   'P 1'
#
loop_
_entity.id
_entity.type
_entity.pdbx_description
1 polymer ?
#
loop_
_entity_poly.entity_id
_entity_poly.type
_entity_poly.pdbx_seq_one_letter_code
_entity_poly.pdbx_strand_id
1 'polypeptide(L)'
;MMNPTEKIIDWAALLPLVAALAYALMQMLTRKLGATDKASTMTFYNQSTLVAVSLIIGVIIGDGKFSNMGHASLDFLFRAWVIPDKDHLWIFMILGITSGFGSYLLSQAYRLGEANLIAPFEYVSLPLSILLGYLLWRDFPTSSGFAGMTLILGAGLYVLYREKTRSNNNFTHNQKT
;
A
#
# COMPACT_ATOMS: atom_id res chain seq x y z
N MET A 1 23.87 2.87 2.75
CA MET A 1 24.50 1.74 2.05
C MET A 1 24.52 0.57 3.01
N MET A 2 23.69 -0.46 2.77
CA MET A 2 23.64 -1.69 3.58
C MET A 2 24.76 -2.62 3.11
N ASN A 3 25.75 -2.87 3.98
CA ASN A 3 26.73 -3.94 3.78
C ASN A 3 26.07 -5.29 4.10
N PRO A 4 26.04 -6.27 3.18
CA PRO A 4 25.28 -7.50 3.35
C PRO A 4 26.02 -8.63 4.09
N THR A 5 27.18 -8.41 4.69
CA THR A 5 28.08 -9.55 5.04
C THR A 5 28.14 -9.95 6.53
N GLU A 6 27.58 -9.22 7.50
CA GLU A 6 27.81 -9.58 8.92
C GLU A 6 26.59 -9.89 9.80
N LYS A 7 25.33 -9.72 9.36
CA LYS A 7 24.16 -10.16 10.14
C LYS A 7 23.04 -10.69 9.23
N ILE A 8 23.15 -11.96 8.83
CA ILE A 8 22.25 -12.62 7.87
C ILE A 8 20.85 -12.87 8.48
N ILE A 9 20.66 -12.73 9.80
CA ILE A 9 19.35 -12.71 10.45
C ILE A 9 19.30 -11.49 11.37
N ASP A 10 18.89 -10.35 10.80
CA ASP A 10 18.47 -9.23 11.62
C ASP A 10 17.06 -9.51 12.12
N TRP A 11 16.86 -9.57 13.45
CA TRP A 11 15.53 -9.73 14.04
C TRP A 11 14.56 -8.63 13.57
N ALA A 12 15.09 -7.46 13.21
CA ALA A 12 14.30 -6.39 12.61
C ALA A 12 13.67 -6.77 11.25
N ALA A 13 14.21 -7.75 10.52
CA ALA A 13 13.63 -8.25 9.27
C ALA A 13 12.33 -9.05 9.47
N LEU A 14 12.03 -9.50 10.69
CA LEU A 14 10.75 -10.12 11.02
C LEU A 14 9.60 -9.10 11.11
N LEU A 15 9.91 -7.84 11.45
CA LEU A 15 8.91 -6.76 11.56
C LEU A 15 8.12 -6.53 10.26
N PRO A 16 8.74 -6.38 9.07
CA PRO A 16 8.00 -6.24 7.82
C PRO A 16 7.21 -7.51 7.44
N LEU A 17 7.65 -8.71 7.83
CA LEU A 17 6.87 -9.94 7.62
C LEU A 17 5.59 -9.94 8.45
N VAL A 18 5.68 -9.53 9.72
CA VAL A 18 4.51 -9.36 10.60
C VAL A 18 3.59 -8.27 10.07
N ALA A 19 4.14 -7.15 9.59
CA ALA A 19 3.37 -6.08 8.97
C ALA A 19 2.63 -6.54 7.70
N ALA A 20 3.30 -7.32 6.84
CA ALA A 20 2.70 -7.89 5.64
C ALA A 20 1.57 -8.87 5.97
N LEU A 21 1.75 -9.71 7.00
CA LEU A 21 0.71 -10.63 7.48
C LEU A 21 -0.49 -9.87 8.07
N ALA A 22 -0.24 -8.85 8.87
CA ALA A 22 -1.28 -7.97 9.40
C ALA A 22 -2.03 -7.25 8.28
N TYR A 23 -1.32 -6.76 7.26
CA TYR A 23 -1.92 -6.13 6.08
C TYR A 23 -2.77 -7.11 5.27
N ALA A 24 -2.31 -8.36 5.09
CA ALA A 24 -3.08 -9.39 4.42
C ALA A 24 -4.36 -9.76 5.20
N LEU A 25 -4.27 -9.89 6.53
CA LEU A 25 -5.43 -10.11 7.40
C LEU A 25 -6.42 -8.95 7.32
N MET A 26 -5.92 -7.72 7.39
CA MET A 26 -6.71 -6.50 7.22
C MET A 26 -7.45 -6.53 5.87
N GLN A 27 -6.76 -6.81 4.77
CA GLN A 27 -7.39 -6.88 3.44
C GLN A 27 -8.46 -7.99 3.34
N MET A 28 -8.23 -9.15 3.96
CA MET A 28 -9.25 -10.21 4.01
C MET A 28 -10.48 -9.81 4.85
N LEU A 29 -10.28 -9.16 6.00
CA LEU A 29 -11.38 -8.68 6.85
C LEU A 29 -12.15 -7.56 6.17
N THR A 30 -11.46 -6.60 5.56
CA THR A 30 -12.06 -5.53 4.73
C THR A 30 -12.89 -6.13 3.61
N ARG A 31 -12.44 -7.21 2.96
CA ARG A 31 -13.22 -7.90 1.93
C ARG A 31 -14.48 -8.56 2.47
N LYS A 32 -14.45 -9.11 3.69
CA LYS A 32 -15.64 -9.71 4.33
C LYS A 32 -16.66 -8.65 4.76
N LEU A 33 -16.21 -7.54 5.34
CA LEU A 33 -17.10 -6.40 5.64
C LEU A 33 -17.65 -5.78 4.35
N GLY A 34 -16.82 -5.74 3.30
CA GLY A 34 -17.12 -5.36 1.90
C GLY A 34 -18.50 -5.78 1.37
N ALA A 35 -18.94 -6.97 1.75
CA ALA A 35 -20.19 -7.56 1.25
C ALA A 35 -21.46 -7.05 1.97
N THR A 36 -21.32 -6.37 3.12
CA THR A 36 -22.44 -6.08 4.02
C THR A 36 -22.69 -4.57 4.19
N ASP A 37 -21.65 -3.74 4.11
CA ASP A 37 -21.73 -2.31 4.44
C ASP A 37 -21.58 -1.36 3.24
N LYS A 38 -22.00 -0.10 3.42
CA LYS A 38 -21.81 0.98 2.43
C LYS A 38 -20.33 1.37 2.33
N ALA A 39 -19.85 1.65 1.12
CA ALA A 39 -18.47 2.06 0.84
C ALA A 39 -18.00 3.27 1.69
N SER A 40 -18.86 4.27 1.88
CA SER A 40 -18.57 5.43 2.73
C SER A 40 -18.27 5.04 4.17
N THR A 41 -19.00 4.05 4.68
CA THR A 41 -18.87 3.54 6.05
C THR A 41 -17.55 2.78 6.21
N MET A 42 -17.14 1.99 5.22
CA MET A 42 -15.84 1.29 5.25
C MET A 42 -14.66 2.24 5.22
N THR A 43 -14.67 3.24 4.32
CA THR A 43 -13.59 4.23 4.26
C THR A 43 -13.53 5.01 5.57
N PHE A 44 -14.68 5.39 6.13
CA PHE A 44 -14.74 6.10 7.41
C PHE A 44 -14.18 5.26 8.57
N TYR A 45 -14.56 3.99 8.68
CA TYR A 45 -14.01 3.09 9.70
C TYR A 45 -12.51 2.83 9.51
N ASN A 46 -12.06 2.67 8.27
CA ASN A 46 -10.64 2.48 7.95
C ASN A 46 -9.82 3.69 8.38
N GLN A 47 -10.24 4.90 7.98
CA GLN A 47 -9.56 6.14 8.36
C GLN A 47 -9.63 6.40 9.88
N SER A 48 -10.77 6.13 10.51
CA SER A 48 -10.93 6.30 11.96
C SER A 48 -10.02 5.35 12.74
N THR A 49 -9.92 4.08 12.30
CA THR A 49 -9.02 3.09 12.91
C THR A 49 -7.57 3.50 12.73
N LEU A 50 -7.18 3.93 11.52
CA LEU A 50 -5.82 4.42 11.26
C LEU A 50 -5.47 5.63 12.14
N VAL A 51 -6.39 6.59 12.29
CA VAL A 51 -6.18 7.75 13.17
C VAL A 51 -6.06 7.32 14.63
N ALA A 52 -6.95 6.45 15.11
CA ALA A 52 -6.92 5.95 16.49
C ALA A 52 -5.61 5.19 16.79
N VAL A 53 -5.22 4.27 15.91
CA VAL A 53 -3.97 3.51 16.05
C VAL A 53 -2.75 4.44 15.97
N SER A 54 -2.76 5.42 15.05
CA SER A 54 -1.67 6.39 14.93
C SER A 54 -1.54 7.27 16.18
N LEU A 55 -2.66 7.67 16.79
CA LEU A 55 -2.65 8.41 18.05
C LEU A 55 -2.13 7.56 19.21
N ILE A 56 -2.58 6.30 19.33
CA ILE A 56 -2.10 5.36 20.36
C ILE A 56 -0.59 5.15 20.21
N ILE A 57 -0.11 4.87 18.99
CA ILE A 57 1.31 4.71 18.70
C ILE A 57 2.06 6.01 19.00
N GLY A 58 1.54 7.16 18.59
CA GLY A 58 2.14 8.47 18.86
C GLY A 58 2.30 8.76 20.35
N VAL A 59 1.33 8.38 21.19
CA VAL A 59 1.40 8.57 22.65
C VAL A 59 2.37 7.58 23.30
N ILE A 60 2.43 6.32 22.84
CA ILE A 60 3.27 5.28 23.45
C ILE A 60 4.73 5.38 23.01
N ILE A 61 4.97 5.68 21.72
CA ILE A 61 6.28 5.60 21.06
C ILE A 61 6.84 6.98 20.70
N GLY A 62 6.01 8.02 20.60
CA GLY A 62 6.40 9.35 20.11
C GLY A 62 7.41 10.10 20.96
N ASP A 63 7.58 9.75 22.24
CA ASP A 63 8.61 10.33 23.12
C ASP A 63 10.05 9.92 22.74
N GLY A 64 10.24 8.91 21.87
CA GLY A 64 11.56 8.46 21.44
C GLY A 64 12.33 7.63 22.47
N LYS A 65 11.68 7.18 23.55
CA LYS A 65 12.32 6.43 24.66
C LYS A 65 12.99 5.11 24.24
N PHE A 66 12.61 4.55 23.09
CA PHE A 66 13.14 3.30 22.57
C PHE A 66 14.20 3.50 21.47
N SER A 67 14.67 4.73 21.21
CA SER A 67 15.60 5.06 20.13
C SER A 67 17.08 4.75 20.41
N ASN A 68 17.39 3.98 21.45
CA ASN A 68 18.76 3.67 21.86
C ASN A 68 18.90 2.17 22.16
N MET A 69 18.47 1.34 21.21
CA MET A 69 18.51 -0.13 21.29
C MET A 69 19.66 -0.74 20.46
N GLY A 70 20.54 0.07 19.87
CA GLY A 70 21.75 -0.41 19.20
C GLY A 70 21.54 -1.00 17.80
N HIS A 71 20.37 -0.80 17.19
CA HIS A 71 20.04 -1.24 15.83
C HIS A 71 19.45 -0.08 15.01
N ALA A 72 20.10 0.28 13.90
CA ALA A 72 19.73 1.44 13.07
C ALA A 72 18.26 1.43 12.58
N SER A 73 17.69 0.25 12.31
CA SER A 73 16.29 0.11 11.90
C SER A 73 15.30 0.36 13.03
N LEU A 74 15.64 -0.02 14.27
CA LEU A 74 14.80 0.23 15.44
C LEU A 74 14.90 1.70 15.88
N ASP A 75 16.09 2.28 15.79
CA ASP A 75 16.28 3.71 16.07
C ASP A 75 15.51 4.60 15.08
N PHE A 76 15.39 4.17 13.81
CA PHE A 76 14.50 4.82 12.84
C PHE A 76 13.03 4.64 13.19
N LEU A 77 12.61 3.42 13.58
CA LEU A 77 11.21 3.07 13.85
C LEU A 77 10.66 3.72 15.13
N PHE A 78 11.50 3.85 16.17
CA PHE A 78 11.17 4.49 17.44
C PHE A 78 11.69 5.92 17.56
N ARG A 79 12.02 6.56 16.43
CA ARG A 79 12.48 7.95 16.42
C ARG A 79 11.43 8.86 17.05
N ALA A 80 11.88 9.77 17.92
CA ALA A 80 11.02 10.78 18.53
C ALA A 80 10.22 11.54 17.47
N TRP A 81 8.93 11.74 17.74
CA TRP A 81 8.06 12.50 16.87
C TRP A 81 8.51 13.96 16.85
N VAL A 82 8.87 14.46 15.68
CA VAL A 82 9.22 15.87 15.48
C VAL A 82 7.98 16.59 14.98
N ILE A 83 7.58 17.66 15.68
CA ILE A 83 6.49 18.52 15.22
C ILE A 83 6.95 19.19 13.92
N PRO A 84 6.23 18.99 12.79
CA PRO A 84 6.61 19.58 11.52
C PRO A 84 6.51 21.10 11.56
N ASP A 85 7.41 21.76 10.85
CA ASP A 85 7.40 23.23 10.72
C ASP A 85 6.11 23.71 10.05
N LYS A 86 5.65 24.91 10.42
CA LYS A 86 4.38 25.48 9.95
C LYS A 86 4.34 25.64 8.43
N ASP A 87 5.51 25.88 7.83
CA ASP A 87 5.67 26.03 6.39
C ASP A 87 5.44 24.73 5.61
N HIS A 88 5.40 23.57 6.27
CA HIS A 88 5.10 22.28 5.63
C HIS A 88 3.65 21.82 5.83
N LEU A 89 2.85 22.52 6.64
CA LEU A 89 1.47 22.12 6.95
C LEU A 89 0.58 22.00 5.70
N TRP A 90 0.81 22.83 4.69
CA TRP A 90 0.07 22.76 3.43
C TRP A 90 0.31 21.44 2.68
N ILE A 91 1.53 20.89 2.73
CA ILE A 91 1.87 19.59 2.12
C ILE A 91 1.12 18.48 2.84
N PHE A 92 1.07 18.52 4.18
CA PHE A 92 0.30 17.55 4.98
C PHE A 92 -1.20 17.63 4.69
N MET A 93 -1.76 18.82 4.50
CA MET A 93 -3.16 18.98 4.10
C MET A 93 -3.43 18.37 2.72
N ILE A 94 -2.58 18.64 1.72
CA ILE A 94 -2.74 18.06 0.38
C ILE A 94 -2.61 16.54 0.41
N LEU A 95 -1.65 16.00 1.17
CA LEU A 95 -1.49 14.55 1.35
C LEU A 95 -2.74 13.92 1.98
N GLY A 96 -3.27 14.52 3.05
CA GLY A 96 -4.46 14.04 3.74
C GLY A 96 -5.70 14.07 2.84
N ILE A 97 -5.93 15.18 2.12
CA ILE A 97 -7.05 15.32 1.19
C ILE A 97 -6.92 14.32 0.04
N THR A 98 -5.74 14.22 -0.58
CA THR A 98 -5.51 13.31 -1.72
C THR A 98 -5.65 11.85 -1.31
N SER A 99 -5.13 11.48 -0.13
CA SER A 99 -5.28 10.12 0.42
C SER A 99 -6.75 9.80 0.71
N GLY A 100 -7.45 10.66 1.44
CA GLY A 100 -8.87 10.45 1.77
C GLY A 100 -9.75 10.38 0.52
N PHE A 101 -9.53 11.28 -0.44
CA PHE A 101 -10.25 11.31 -1.70
C PHE A 101 -9.96 10.09 -2.57
N GLY A 102 -8.70 9.65 -2.64
CA GLY A 102 -8.28 8.44 -3.34
C GLY A 102 -8.92 7.18 -2.75
N SER A 103 -8.86 7.01 -1.42
CA SER A 103 -9.51 5.88 -0.73
C SER A 103 -11.02 5.88 -0.91
N TYR A 104 -11.66 7.06 -0.92
CA TYR A 104 -13.09 7.17 -1.20
C TYR A 104 -13.42 6.76 -2.64
N LEU A 105 -12.71 7.29 -3.63
CA LEU A 105 -12.89 6.93 -5.05
C LEU A 105 -12.71 5.43 -5.29
N LEU A 106 -11.68 4.84 -4.69
CA LEU A 106 -11.44 3.40 -4.79
C LEU A 106 -12.60 2.60 -4.19
N SER A 107 -13.08 2.99 -3.01
CA SER A 107 -14.23 2.36 -2.37
C SER A 107 -15.52 2.51 -3.20
N GLN A 108 -15.70 3.65 -3.87
CA GLN A 108 -16.81 3.88 -4.80
C GLN A 108 -16.68 3.01 -6.05
N ALA A 109 -15.47 2.86 -6.60
CA ALA A 109 -15.20 2.00 -7.74
C ALA A 109 -15.59 0.55 -7.41
N TYR A 110 -15.13 0.02 -6.27
CA TYR A 110 -15.45 -1.34 -5.80
C TYR A 110 -16.94 -1.60 -5.58
N ARG A 111 -17.74 -0.55 -5.39
CA ARG A 111 -19.20 -0.68 -5.31
C ARG A 111 -19.87 -0.69 -6.69
N LEU A 112 -19.41 0.17 -7.60
CA LEU A 112 -20.06 0.37 -8.91
C LEU A 112 -19.64 -0.69 -9.94
N GLY A 113 -18.45 -1.26 -9.81
CA GLY A 113 -17.91 -2.28 -10.70
C GLY A 113 -17.63 -3.60 -9.97
N GLU A 114 -17.58 -4.68 -10.73
CA GLU A 114 -17.13 -5.96 -10.20
C GLU A 114 -15.66 -5.86 -9.77
N ALA A 115 -15.33 -6.40 -8.60
CA ALA A 115 -13.97 -6.36 -8.05
C ALA A 115 -12.90 -6.90 -9.04
N ASN A 116 -13.31 -7.80 -9.93
CA ASN A 116 -12.46 -8.37 -10.98
C ASN A 116 -12.02 -7.32 -12.02
N LEU A 117 -12.88 -6.35 -12.36
CA LEU A 117 -12.55 -5.24 -13.28
C LEU A 117 -11.62 -4.18 -12.66
N ILE A 118 -11.61 -4.09 -11.32
CA ILE A 118 -10.92 -3.03 -10.59
C ILE A 118 -9.52 -3.46 -10.15
N ALA A 119 -9.32 -4.74 -9.84
CA ALA A 119 -8.01 -5.28 -9.50
C ALA A 119 -6.92 -4.97 -10.54
N PRO A 120 -7.18 -5.04 -11.87
CA PRO A 120 -6.24 -4.60 -12.89
C PRO A 120 -5.83 -3.12 -12.81
N PHE A 121 -6.77 -2.24 -12.44
CA PHE A 121 -6.49 -0.81 -12.30
C PHE A 121 -5.52 -0.52 -11.15
N GLU A 122 -5.60 -1.26 -10.05
CA GLU A 122 -4.65 -1.13 -8.95
C GLU A 122 -3.22 -1.47 -9.40
N TYR A 123 -3.05 -2.44 -10.30
CA TYR A 123 -1.72 -2.78 -10.84
C TYR A 123 -1.15 -1.69 -11.74
N VAL A 124 -1.98 -0.88 -12.41
CA VAL A 124 -1.52 0.27 -13.23
C VAL A 124 -0.93 1.39 -12.35
N SER A 125 -1.30 1.46 -11.08
CA SER A 125 -0.72 2.44 -10.15
C SER A 125 0.79 2.23 -9.94
N LEU A 126 1.29 1.00 -10.06
CA LEU A 126 2.70 0.66 -9.88
C LEU A 126 3.62 1.32 -10.92
N PRO A 127 3.43 1.14 -12.24
CA PRO A 127 4.23 1.85 -13.24
C PRO A 127 4.07 3.37 -13.17
N LEU A 128 2.88 3.87 -12.82
CA LEU A 128 2.64 5.30 -12.66
C LEU A 128 3.44 5.88 -11.48
N SER A 129 3.49 5.17 -10.35
CA SER A 129 4.27 5.54 -9.16
C SER A 129 5.77 5.62 -9.48
N ILE A 130 6.27 4.69 -10.28
CA ILE A 130 7.67 4.68 -10.74
C ILE A 130 7.95 5.87 -11.67
N LEU A 131 7.05 6.13 -12.62
CA LEU A 131 7.19 7.25 -13.56
C LEU A 131 7.19 8.60 -12.84
N LEU A 132 6.30 8.79 -11.87
CA LEU A 132 6.28 9.98 -11.01
C LEU A 132 7.51 10.08 -10.11
N GLY A 133 7.98 8.95 -9.58
CA GLY A 133 9.24 8.86 -8.83
C GLY A 133 10.43 9.38 -9.63
N TYR A 134 10.55 8.92 -10.88
CA TYR A 134 11.57 9.39 -11.81
C TYR A 134 11.41 10.89 -12.14
N LEU A 135 10.18 11.34 -12.44
CA LEU A 135 9.95 12.71 -12.87
C LEU A 135 10.25 13.75 -11.78
N LEU A 136 9.93 13.42 -10.52
CA LEU A 136 10.07 14.33 -9.39
C LEU A 136 11.46 14.30 -8.75
N TRP A 137 12.05 13.11 -8.59
CA TRP A 137 13.33 12.95 -7.88
C TRP A 137 14.52 12.68 -8.79
N ARG A 138 14.30 12.39 -10.08
CA ARG A 138 15.35 11.99 -11.04
C ARG A 138 16.18 10.78 -10.60
N ASP A 139 15.70 10.02 -9.63
CA ASP A 139 16.34 8.81 -9.14
C ASP A 139 16.01 7.64 -10.07
N PHE A 140 17.05 7.04 -10.67
CA PHE A 140 16.91 5.83 -11.47
C PHE A 140 16.88 4.60 -10.54
N PRO A 141 15.98 3.62 -10.80
CA PRO A 141 16.02 2.34 -10.11
C PRO A 141 17.38 1.67 -10.35
N THR A 142 17.96 1.10 -9.29
CA THR A 142 19.16 0.26 -9.38
C THR A 142 18.89 -0.95 -10.29
N SER A 143 19.93 -1.63 -10.80
CA SER A 143 19.74 -2.79 -11.70
C SER A 143 18.84 -3.89 -11.13
N SER A 144 18.82 -4.07 -9.81
CA SER A 144 17.88 -4.95 -9.09
C SER A 144 16.43 -4.44 -9.12
N GLY A 145 16.23 -3.12 -9.05
CA GLY A 145 14.93 -2.46 -9.21
C GLY A 145 14.34 -2.67 -10.61
N PHE A 146 15.17 -2.64 -11.65
CA PHE A 146 14.75 -2.99 -13.02
C PHE A 146 14.26 -4.44 -13.13
N ALA A 147 14.97 -5.40 -12.52
CA ALA A 147 14.54 -6.80 -12.51
C ALA A 147 13.18 -6.98 -11.80
N GLY A 148 12.98 -6.34 -10.65
CA GLY A 148 11.70 -6.32 -9.95
C GLY A 148 10.59 -5.67 -10.79
N MET A 149 10.90 -4.58 -11.48
CA MET A 149 9.95 -3.85 -12.33
C MET A 149 9.48 -4.70 -13.52
N THR A 150 10.39 -5.36 -14.23
CA THR A 150 10.04 -6.26 -15.33
C THR A 150 9.15 -7.41 -14.84
N LEU A 151 9.42 -7.94 -13.65
CA LEU A 151 8.63 -9.02 -13.05
C LEU A 151 7.21 -8.56 -12.70
N ILE A 152 7.06 -7.38 -12.07
CA ILE A 152 5.76 -6.79 -11.73
C ILE A 152 4.95 -6.48 -13.00
N LEU A 153 5.59 -5.85 -14.00
CA LEU A 153 4.94 -5.54 -15.29
C LEU A 153 4.52 -6.82 -16.02
N GLY A 154 5.37 -7.84 -16.02
CA GLY A 154 5.06 -9.15 -16.60
C GLY A 154 3.88 -9.84 -15.90
N ALA A 155 3.82 -9.79 -14.57
CA ALA A 155 2.71 -10.32 -13.80
C ALA A 155 1.40 -9.56 -14.07
N GLY A 156 1.45 -8.22 -14.15
CA GLY A 156 0.29 -7.39 -14.47
C GLY A 156 -0.26 -7.69 -15.88
N LEU A 157 0.63 -7.78 -16.88
CA LEU A 157 0.24 -8.17 -18.25
C LEU A 157 -0.31 -9.59 -18.31
N TYR A 158 0.24 -10.52 -17.54
CA TYR A 158 -0.26 -11.91 -17.47
C TYR A 158 -1.68 -11.98 -16.88
N VAL A 159 -1.98 -11.22 -15.83
CA VAL A 159 -3.32 -11.15 -15.25
C VAL A 159 -4.32 -10.60 -16.26
N LEU A 160 -3.97 -9.50 -16.94
CA LEU A 160 -4.80 -8.92 -18.01
C LEU A 160 -5.05 -9.92 -19.16
N TYR A 161 -4.02 -10.64 -19.57
CA TYR A 161 -4.13 -11.66 -20.61
C TYR A 161 -5.04 -12.82 -20.17
N ARG A 162 -4.85 -13.32 -18.95
CA ARG A 162 -5.68 -14.40 -18.38
C ARG A 162 -7.15 -14.02 -18.29
N GLU A 163 -7.43 -12.79 -17.90
CA GLU A 163 -8.79 -12.29 -17.76
C GLU A 163 -9.49 -12.10 -19.10
N LYS A 164 -8.75 -11.60 -20.11
CA LYS A 164 -9.24 -11.53 -21.50
C LYS A 164 -9.59 -12.92 -22.04
N THR A 165 -8.76 -13.92 -21.81
CA THR A 165 -9.03 -15.31 -22.24
C THR A 165 -10.23 -15.91 -21.51
N ARG A 166 -10.43 -15.61 -20.22
CA ARG A 166 -11.57 -16.10 -19.44
C ARG A 166 -12.89 -15.44 -19.84
N SER A 167 -12.88 -14.14 -20.12
CA SER A 167 -14.01 -13.40 -20.67
C SER A 167 -14.43 -13.97 -22.03
N ASN A 168 -13.46 -14.22 -22.92
CA ASN A 168 -13.71 -14.76 -24.26
C ASN A 168 -14.35 -16.17 -24.25
N ASN A 169 -14.06 -16.99 -23.22
CA ASN A 169 -14.66 -18.31 -23.06
C ASN A 169 -16.11 -18.27 -22.54
N ASN A 170 -16.52 -17.22 -21.81
CA ASN A 170 -17.90 -17.08 -21.33
C ASN A 170 -18.86 -16.65 -22.45
N PHE A 171 -18.38 -15.89 -23.45
CA PHE A 171 -19.19 -15.50 -24.61
C PHE A 171 -19.51 -16.65 -25.57
N THR A 172 -18.69 -17.70 -25.63
CA THR A 172 -18.91 -18.85 -26.53
C THR A 172 -19.88 -19.89 -25.95
N HIS A 173 -20.12 -19.89 -24.64
CA HIS A 173 -21.07 -20.81 -23.99
C HIS A 173 -22.51 -20.28 -24.04
N ASN A 174 -22.72 -18.96 -23.98
CA ASN A 174 -24.05 -18.32 -23.98
C ASN A 174 -24.70 -18.20 -25.38
N GLN A 175 -24.01 -18.66 -26.42
CA GLN A 175 -24.51 -18.72 -27.82
C GLN A 175 -24.99 -20.12 -28.21
N LYS A 176 -24.86 -21.13 -27.32
CA LYS A 176 -25.18 -22.54 -27.59
C LYS A 176 -26.38 -23.07 -26.80
N THR A 177 -27.07 -22.22 -26.04
CA THR A 177 -28.29 -22.55 -25.29
C THR A 177 -29.47 -21.79 -25.83
#